data_AF-A0A7L5E1T1-F1
#
_entry.id   AF-A0A7L5E1T1-F1
#
_cell.length_a   1.000
_cell.length_b   1.000
_cell.length_c   1.000
_cell.angle_alpha   90.00
_cell.angle_beta   90.00
_cell.angle_gamma   90.00
#
_symmetry.space_group_name_H-M   'P 1'
#
loop_
_entity.id
_entity.type
_entity.pdbx_description
1 polymer ?
#
loop_
_entity_poly.entity_id
_entity_poly.type
_entity_poly.pdbx_seq_one_letter_code
_entity_poly.pdbx_strand_id
1 'polypeptide(L)' 'MAKPCFIPVFERTLAKRGDMVALTLAGVQQEKLSRGLYNSFRDRAYDAKDIVVHIYADHREVVPIYATTGTVETLKVIR' A
#
# COMPACT_ATOMS: atom_id res chain seq x y z
N MET A 1 16.90 -20.28 29.53
CA MET A 1 16.09 -19.65 28.46
C MET A 1 16.79 -18.39 28.01
N ALA A 2 17.29 -18.34 26.77
CA ALA A 2 17.94 -17.15 26.23
C ALA A 2 16.89 -16.04 26.07
N LYS A 3 17.13 -14.87 26.65
CA LYS A 3 16.27 -13.69 26.44
C LYS A 3 16.28 -13.36 24.94
N PRO A 4 15.14 -13.05 24.31
CA PRO A 4 15.13 -12.63 22.91
C PRO A 4 15.99 -11.36 22.79
N CYS A 5 17.16 -11.50 22.17
CA CYS A 5 18.01 -10.37 21.86
C CYS A 5 17.27 -9.52 20.82
N PHE A 6 17.05 -8.24 21.13
CA PHE A 6 16.47 -7.32 20.17
C PHE A 6 17.41 -7.21 18.96
N ILE A 7 16.94 -7.64 17.78
CA ILE A 7 17.67 -7.49 16.53
C ILE A 7 17.10 -6.27 15.80
N PRO A 8 17.89 -5.20 15.63
CA PRO A 8 17.50 -4.03 14.85
C PRO A 8 17.08 -4.43 13.43
N VAL A 9 16.11 -3.72 12.84
CA VAL A 9 15.55 -4.06 11.52
C VAL A 9 16.62 -4.12 10.44
N PHE A 10 17.61 -3.23 10.47
CA PHE A 10 18.70 -3.19 9.51
C PHE A 10 19.69 -4.37 9.62
N GLU A 11 19.67 -5.11 10.72
CA GLU A 11 20.46 -6.35 10.91
C GLU A 11 19.67 -7.62 10.58
N ARG A 12 18.36 -7.48 10.31
CA ARG A 12 17.51 -8.62 9.90
C ARG A 12 17.74 -8.97 8.44
N THR A 13 17.63 -10.25 8.12
CA THR A 13 17.60 -10.75 6.75
C THR A 13 16.36 -10.25 6.00
N LEU A 14 16.42 -10.23 4.66
CA LEU A 14 15.30 -9.79 3.82
C LEU A 14 14.01 -10.59 4.12
N ALA A 15 14.12 -11.91 4.28
CA ALA A 15 12.98 -12.76 4.65
C ALA A 15 12.34 -12.33 5.98
N LYS A 16 13.15 -12.13 7.03
CA LYS A 16 12.67 -11.68 8.34
C LYS A 16 12.03 -10.29 8.29
N ARG A 17 12.51 -9.41 7.42
CA ARG A 17 11.87 -8.10 7.18
C ARG A 17 10.53 -8.27 6.45
N GLY A 18 10.47 -9.18 5.47
CA GLY A 18 9.24 -9.53 4.76
C GLY A 18 8.16 -10.05 5.71
N ASP A 19 8.51 -10.97 6.60
CA ASP A 19 7.59 -11.53 7.59
C ASP A 19 7.00 -10.46 8.53
N MET A 20 7.80 -9.47 8.92
CA MET A 20 7.32 -8.35 9.73
C MET A 20 6.30 -7.49 8.99
N VAL A 21 6.52 -7.25 7.70
CA VAL A 21 5.64 -6.42 6.86
C VAL A 21 4.37 -7.18 6.48
N ALA A 22 4.44 -8.50 6.34
CA ALA A 22 3.32 -9.34 5.90
C ALA A 22 2.06 -9.18 6.77
N LEU A 23 2.24 -9.10 8.11
CA LEU A 23 1.11 -8.89 9.03
C LEU A 23 0.44 -7.52 8.83
N THR A 24 1.25 -6.47 8.69
CA THR A 24 0.74 -5.12 8.40
C THR A 24 0.08 -5.06 7.03
N LEU A 25 0.65 -5.74 6.04
CA LEU A 25 0.14 -5.79 4.66
C LEU A 25 -1.24 -6.43 4.61
N ALA A 26 -1.46 -7.53 5.35
CA ALA A 26 -2.75 -8.19 5.45
C ALA A 26 -3.83 -7.28 6.04
N GLY A 27 -3.50 -6.53 7.11
CA GLY A 27 -4.41 -5.54 7.70
C GLY A 27 -4.81 -4.44 6.72
N VAL A 28 -3.82 -3.87 6.00
CA VAL A 28 -4.07 -2.85 4.97
C VAL A 28 -4.92 -3.38 3.82
N GLN A 29 -4.68 -4.62 3.38
CA GLN A 29 -5.48 -5.26 2.33
C GLN A 29 -6.93 -5.46 2.76
N GLN A 30 -7.15 -5.94 3.99
CA GLN A 30 -8.48 -6.14 4.54
C GLN A 30 -9.24 -4.81 4.68
N GLU A 31 -8.57 -3.76 5.15
CA GLU A 31 -9.15 -2.42 5.24
C GLU A 31 -9.55 -1.90 3.85
N LYS A 32 -8.67 -2.05 2.84
CA LYS A 32 -8.96 -1.66 1.46
C LYS A 32 -10.17 -2.40 0.88
N LEU A 33 -10.23 -3.72 1.09
CA LEU A 33 -11.38 -4.53 0.68
C LEU A 33 -12.67 -4.09 1.39
N SER A 34 -12.61 -3.77 2.69
CA SER A 34 -13.77 -3.27 3.44
C SER A 34 -14.31 -1.93 2.91
N ARG A 35 -13.42 -1.11 2.34
CA ARG A 35 -13.77 0.15 1.65
C ARG A 35 -14.21 -0.07 0.20
N GLY A 36 -14.23 -1.32 -0.27
CA GLY A 36 -14.61 -1.69 -1.64
C GLY A 36 -13.51 -1.50 -2.68
N LEU A 37 -12.24 -1.29 -2.30
CA LEU A 37 -11.12 -1.17 -3.23
C LEU A 37 -10.67 -2.57 -3.68
N TYR A 38 -10.91 -2.90 -4.94
CA TYR A 38 -10.58 -4.23 -5.50
C TYR A 38 -9.29 -4.25 -6.29
N ASN A 39 -8.94 -3.14 -6.94
CA ASN A 39 -7.79 -3.09 -7.83
C ASN A 39 -7.11 -1.72 -7.84
N SER A 40 -5.82 -1.71 -8.14
CA SER A 40 -5.02 -0.50 -8.29
C SER A 40 -4.03 -0.70 -9.43
N PHE A 41 -4.08 0.16 -10.44
CA PHE A 41 -3.27 0.01 -11.64
C PHE A 41 -2.77 1.35 -12.16
N ARG A 42 -1.70 1.35 -12.94
CA ARG A 42 -1.26 2.52 -13.68
C ARG A 42 -2.08 2.67 -14.95
N ASP A 43 -2.68 3.83 -15.12
CA ASP A 43 -3.36 4.20 -16.35
C ASP A 43 -2.41 4.98 -17.26
N ARG A 44 -2.45 4.70 -18.57
CA ARG A 44 -1.59 5.35 -19.56
C ARG A 44 -1.95 6.82 -19.79
N ALA A 45 -3.12 7.26 -19.33
CA ALA A 45 -3.54 8.66 -19.39
C ALA A 45 -2.76 9.57 -18.43
N TYR A 46 -2.02 9.01 -17.47
CA TYR A 46 -1.21 9.77 -16.52
C TYR A 46 0.27 9.43 -16.70
N ASP A 47 1.07 10.40 -17.15
CA ASP A 47 2.52 10.25 -17.34
C ASP A 47 3.30 10.17 -16.02
N ALA A 48 2.71 10.71 -14.95
CA ALA A 48 3.31 10.74 -13.63
C ALA A 48 3.34 9.32 -13.01
N LYS A 49 4.55 8.86 -12.70
CA LYS A 49 4.81 7.49 -12.23
C LYS A 49 4.18 7.19 -10.87
N ASP A 50 3.97 8.21 -10.06
CA ASP A 50 3.37 8.14 -8.74
C ASP A 50 1.84 8.12 -8.78
N ILE A 51 1.21 8.35 -9.94
CA ILE A 51 -0.25 8.28 -10.07
C ILE A 51 -0.70 6.85 -10.39
N VAL A 52 -1.71 6.38 -9.65
CA VAL A 52 -2.43 5.14 -9.92
C VAL A 52 -3.94 5.38 -9.90
N VAL A 53 -4.67 4.47 -10.53
CA VAL A 53 -6.13 4.44 -10.49
C VAL A 53 -6.57 3.32 -9.57
N HIS A 54 -7.31 3.67 -8.53
CA HIS A 54 -8.04 2.79 -7.64
C HIS A 54 -9.41 2.45 -8.24
N ILE A 55 -9.79 1.17 -8.23
CA ILE A 55 -11.13 0.70 -8.65
C ILE A 55 -11.91 0.27 -7.43
N TYR A 56 -13.04 0.95 -7.20
CA TYR A 56 -14.03 0.59 -6.21
C TYR A 56 -15.23 -0.13 -6.86
N ALA A 57 -16.18 -0.60 -6.04
CA ALA A 57 -17.40 -1.26 -6.53
C ALA A 57 -18.25 -0.35 -7.42
N ASP A 58 -18.26 0.94 -7.10
CA ASP A 58 -19.22 1.94 -7.55
C ASP A 58 -18.56 3.11 -8.30
N HIS A 59 -17.24 3.29 -8.17
CA HIS A 59 -16.50 4.37 -8.82
C HIS A 59 -15.01 4.02 -8.97
N ARG A 60 -14.25 4.94 -9.57
CA ARG A 60 -12.79 4.89 -9.64
C ARG A 60 -12.18 6.16 -9.08
N GLU A 61 -11.02 6.06 -8.47
CA GLU A 61 -10.29 7.21 -7.94
C GLU A 61 -8.90 7.29 -8.57
N VAL A 62 -8.48 8.49 -8.91
CA VAL A 62 -7.12 8.78 -9.38
C VAL A 62 -6.35 9.31 -8.18
N VAL A 63 -5.31 8.59 -7.77
CA VAL A 63 -4.57 8.88 -6.55
C VAL A 63 -3.05 8.92 -6.83
N PRO A 64 -2.34 9.98 -6.42
CA PRO A 64 -0.90 9.99 -6.29
C PRO A 64 -0.49 9.21 -5.04
N ILE A 65 0.62 8.48 -5.16
CA ILE A 65 1.27 7.77 -4.07
C ILE A 65 2.55 8.53 -3.73
N TYR A 66 2.51 9.26 -2.62
CA TYR A 66 3.68 9.95 -2.10
C TYR A 66 4.53 8.97 -1.29
N ALA A 67 5.53 8.37 -1.93
CA ALA A 67 6.41 7.39 -1.28
C ALA A 67 7.19 7.93 -0.08
N THR A 68 7.43 9.25 -0.02
CA THR A 68 8.16 9.92 1.07
C THR A 68 7.34 10.08 2.34
N THR A 69 6.02 10.29 2.22
CA THR A 69 5.10 10.54 3.34
C THR A 69 4.16 9.37 3.60
N GLY A 70 4.06 8.42 2.66
CA GLY A 70 3.07 7.34 2.69
C GLY A 70 1.63 7.82 2.52
N THR A 71 1.42 9.09 2.13
CA THR A 71 0.08 9.65 1.98
C THR A 71 -0.50 9.34 0.60
N VAL A 72 -1.81 9.15 0.58
CA VAL A 72 -2.61 8.92 -0.62
C VAL A 72 -3.73 9.96 -0.56
N GLU A 73 -3.74 10.87 -1.53
CA GLU A 73 -4.77 11.90 -1.65
C GLU A 73 -5.55 11.67 -2.93
N THR A 74 -6.87 11.81 -2.90
CA THR A 74 -7.70 11.63 -4.11
C THR A 74 -7.64 12.89 -4.96
N LEU A 75 -7.03 12.81 -6.14
CA LEU A 75 -7.02 13.92 -7.10
C LEU A 75 -8.35 14.03 -7.82
N LYS A 76 -8.97 12.90 -8.17
CA LYS A 76 -10.18 12.87 -8.97
C LYS A 76 -10.99 11.60 -8.73
N VAL A 77 -12.30 11.76 -8.64
CA VAL A 77 -13.27 10.66 -8.67
C VAL A 77 -13.88 10.56 -10.06
N ILE A 78 -13.94 9.35 -10.60
CA ILE A 78 -14.55 9.00 -11.89
C ILE A 78 -15.72 8.06 -11.58
N ARG A 79 -16.93 8.48 -11.92
CA ARG A 79 -18.16 7.67 -11.78
C ARG A 79 -18.43 6.91 -13.07
#